data_AF-A0A060CPD0-F1
#
_entry.id   AF-A0A060CPD0-F1
#
_cell.length_a   1.000
_cell.length_b   1.000
_cell.length_c   1.000
_cell.angle_alpha   90.00
_cell.angle_beta   90.00
_cell.angle_gamma   90.00
#
_symmetry.space_group_name_H-M   'P 1'
#
loop_
_entity.id
_entity.type
_entity.pdbx_description
1 polymer ?
#
loop_
_entity_poly.entity_id
_entity_poly.type
_entity_poly.pdbx_seq_one_letter_code
_entity_poly.pdbx_strand_id
1 'polypeptide(L)'
;GLEGLAADITGLGLKFGLWFEPEMVNRDSDLYRAHPDWAIALPGRQPSEGRFQLILDLTRPEVRDYLVDSVGRILDSVPISYVKWDANRTFSDQFSALTPAGELHHRYILGLYEVLGRVFGPRPHILLESCSSGGLRFDLGMLCFSPQIWASDCTDPVERLEIQLGLSYLYPQS
;
A
#
# COMPACT_ATOMS: atom_id res chain seq x y z
N GLY A 1 -24.14 -1.50 1.13
CA GLY A 1 -22.79 -1.64 0.56
C GLY A 1 -21.96 -0.43 0.93
N LEU A 2 -20.80 -0.25 0.31
CA LEU A 2 -19.90 0.87 0.62
C LEU A 2 -20.57 2.25 0.46
N GLU A 3 -21.39 2.42 -0.59
CA GLU A 3 -22.16 3.65 -0.85
C GLU A 3 -23.07 4.06 0.31
N GLY A 4 -23.86 3.13 0.84
CA GLY A 4 -24.75 3.40 1.97
C GLY A 4 -23.98 3.79 3.23
N LEU A 5 -22.89 3.08 3.54
CA LEU A 5 -22.05 3.40 4.69
C LEU A 5 -21.41 4.79 4.55
N ALA A 6 -20.89 5.12 3.36
CA ALA A 6 -20.32 6.44 3.10
C ALA A 6 -21.38 7.54 3.21
N ALA A 7 -22.59 7.31 2.72
CA ALA A 7 -23.71 8.25 2.84
C ALA A 7 -24.12 8.48 4.30
N ASP A 8 -24.22 7.42 5.11
CA ASP A 8 -24.54 7.54 6.54
C ASP A 8 -23.48 8.35 7.29
N ILE A 9 -22.19 8.06 7.07
CA ILE A 9 -21.07 8.76 7.73
C ILE A 9 -21.02 10.23 7.32
N THR A 10 -21.14 10.52 6.02
CA THR A 10 -21.13 11.91 5.53
C THR A 10 -22.38 12.68 5.94
N GLY A 11 -23.53 11.99 6.07
CA GLY A 11 -24.77 12.57 6.62
C GLY A 11 -24.66 13.01 8.08
N LEU A 12 -23.74 12.40 8.85
CA LEU A 12 -23.37 12.84 10.20
C LEU A 12 -22.40 14.03 10.21
N GLY A 13 -21.98 14.54 9.05
CA GLY A 13 -21.00 15.61 8.92
C GLY A 13 -19.54 15.14 9.09
N LEU A 14 -19.29 13.83 9.08
CA LEU A 14 -17.95 13.26 9.17
C LEU A 14 -17.34 13.02 7.78
N LYS A 15 -16.01 13.07 7.72
CA LYS A 15 -15.25 12.64 6.54
C LYS A 15 -15.21 11.11 6.46
N PHE A 16 -15.29 10.57 5.25
CA PHE A 16 -15.19 9.13 5.02
C PHE A 16 -13.79 8.76 4.51
N GLY A 17 -13.22 7.69 5.06
CA GLY A 17 -11.90 7.20 4.73
C GLY A 17 -11.86 5.68 4.63
N LEU A 18 -10.90 5.14 3.88
CA LEU A 18 -10.81 3.71 3.59
C LEU A 18 -9.38 3.20 3.65
N TRP A 19 -9.21 1.97 4.14
CA TRP A 19 -7.93 1.29 4.19
C TRP A 19 -7.76 0.36 2.98
N PHE A 20 -6.54 0.30 2.45
CA PHE A 20 -6.15 -0.63 1.39
C PHE A 20 -4.75 -1.20 1.67
N GLU A 21 -4.52 -2.44 1.21
CA GLU A 21 -3.19 -3.03 1.09
C GLU A 21 -2.99 -3.58 -0.34
N PRO A 22 -2.79 -2.70 -1.34
CA PRO A 22 -2.85 -3.09 -2.76
C PRO A 22 -1.64 -3.89 -3.24
N GLU A 23 -0.54 -3.87 -2.49
CA GLU A 23 0.72 -4.49 -2.86
C GLU A 23 0.76 -6.02 -2.61
N MET A 24 -0.29 -6.56 -1.99
CA MET A 24 -0.31 -7.93 -1.49
C MET A 24 -1.41 -8.78 -2.13
N VAL A 25 -1.24 -10.10 -2.07
CA VAL A 25 -2.22 -11.07 -2.52
C VAL A 25 -2.22 -12.33 -1.65
N ASN A 26 -3.38 -12.83 -1.29
CA ASN A 26 -3.53 -14.11 -0.58
C ASN A 26 -3.65 -15.25 -1.59
N ARG A 27 -3.07 -16.42 -1.29
CA ARG A 27 -3.23 -17.60 -2.14
C ARG A 27 -4.68 -18.07 -2.24
N ASP A 28 -5.42 -17.92 -1.15
CA ASP A 28 -6.88 -18.05 -1.15
C ASP A 28 -7.55 -16.73 -1.51
N SER A 29 -7.40 -16.33 -2.78
CA SER A 29 -8.12 -15.19 -3.36
C SER A 29 -8.44 -15.46 -4.82
N ASP A 30 -9.50 -14.83 -5.33
CA ASP A 30 -9.84 -14.94 -6.75
C ASP A 30 -8.73 -14.37 -7.64
N LEU A 31 -8.06 -13.31 -7.19
CA LEU A 31 -6.93 -12.72 -7.90
C LEU A 31 -5.79 -13.73 -8.07
N TYR A 32 -5.39 -14.43 -7.01
CA TYR A 32 -4.33 -15.44 -7.09
C TYR A 32 -4.76 -16.66 -7.91
N ARG A 33 -6.03 -17.09 -7.80
CA ARG A 33 -6.55 -18.19 -8.63
C ARG A 33 -6.53 -17.84 -10.12
N ALA A 34 -6.84 -16.60 -10.47
CA ALA A 34 -6.85 -16.12 -11.85
C ALA A 34 -5.44 -15.83 -12.38
N HIS A 35 -4.57 -15.28 -11.53
CA HIS A 35 -3.24 -14.79 -11.89
C HIS A 35 -2.18 -15.22 -10.85
N PRO A 36 -1.89 -16.53 -10.72
CA PRO A 36 -0.91 -17.00 -9.74
C PRO A 36 0.52 -16.51 -10.05
N ASP A 37 0.79 -16.16 -11.31
CA ASP A 37 2.09 -15.65 -11.77
C ASP A 37 2.35 -14.18 -11.44
N TRP A 38 1.33 -13.45 -10.95
CA TRP A 38 1.47 -12.07 -10.50
C TRP A 38 2.11 -11.96 -9.11
N ALA A 39 2.14 -13.03 -8.32
CA ALA A 39 2.83 -13.05 -7.05
C ALA A 39 4.34 -13.30 -7.25
N ILE A 40 5.17 -12.59 -6.49
CA ILE A 40 6.61 -12.82 -6.44
C ILE A 40 6.87 -14.19 -5.80
N ALA A 41 7.49 -15.08 -6.57
CA ALA A 41 7.81 -16.44 -6.15
C ALA A 41 9.02 -16.98 -6.93
N LEU A 42 9.84 -17.80 -6.28
CA LEU A 42 10.93 -18.50 -6.96
C LEU A 42 10.40 -19.68 -7.79
N PRO A 43 10.82 -19.84 -9.07
CA PRO A 43 10.39 -20.97 -9.89
C PRO A 43 10.70 -22.32 -9.23
N GLY A 44 9.71 -23.20 -9.19
CA GLY A 44 9.85 -24.55 -8.62
C GLY A 44 9.95 -24.59 -7.10
N ARG A 45 9.70 -23.48 -6.39
CA ARG A 45 9.70 -23.42 -4.92
C ARG A 45 8.33 -22.98 -4.42
N GLN A 46 7.96 -23.47 -3.24
CA GLN A 46 6.81 -22.93 -2.53
C GLN A 46 7.16 -21.51 -2.04
N PRO A 47 6.34 -20.49 -2.35
CA PRO A 47 6.62 -19.13 -1.94
C PRO A 47 6.50 -19.00 -0.42
N SER A 48 7.35 -18.17 0.17
CA SER A 48 7.32 -17.90 1.60
C SER A 48 6.22 -16.89 1.93
N GLU A 49 5.29 -17.29 2.79
CA GLU A 49 4.20 -16.43 3.27
C GLU A 49 4.65 -15.63 4.50
N GLY A 50 4.31 -14.34 4.52
CA GLY A 50 4.36 -13.50 5.72
C GLY A 50 2.96 -13.00 5.97
N ARG A 51 2.43 -13.17 7.19
CA ARG A 51 1.02 -12.86 7.52
C ARG A 51 0.00 -13.53 6.56
N PHE A 52 0.30 -14.75 6.10
CA PHE A 52 -0.55 -15.53 5.15
C PHE A 52 -0.78 -14.90 3.76
N GLN A 53 0.02 -13.89 3.40
CA GLN A 53 -0.07 -13.17 2.13
C GLN A 53 1.25 -13.25 1.36
N LEU A 54 1.24 -12.94 0.06
CA LEU A 54 2.37 -12.81 -0.86
C LEU A 54 2.45 -11.38 -1.39
N ILE A 55 3.60 -11.01 -1.98
CA ILE A 55 3.80 -9.69 -2.61
C ILE A 55 3.45 -9.79 -4.10
N LEU A 56 2.68 -8.84 -4.61
CA LEU A 56 2.44 -8.70 -6.05
C LEU A 56 3.67 -8.13 -6.76
N ASP A 57 3.96 -8.63 -7.96
CA ASP A 57 5.10 -8.22 -8.76
C ASP A 57 4.82 -6.90 -9.49
N LEU A 58 5.12 -5.77 -8.84
CA LEU A 58 4.95 -4.43 -9.42
C LEU A 58 5.93 -4.11 -10.56
N THR A 59 6.81 -5.04 -10.94
CA THR A 59 7.61 -4.88 -12.16
C THR A 59 6.77 -5.17 -13.43
N ARG A 60 5.61 -5.79 -13.26
CA ARG A 60 4.64 -6.11 -14.31
C ARG A 60 3.68 -4.93 -14.57
N PRO A 61 3.62 -4.41 -15.80
CA PRO A 61 2.63 -3.40 -16.17
C PRO A 61 1.19 -3.83 -15.88
N GLU A 62 0.84 -5.08 -16.17
CA GLU A 62 -0.52 -5.61 -15.98
C GLU A 62 -0.96 -5.62 -14.51
N VAL A 63 -0.04 -5.89 -13.58
CA VAL A 63 -0.31 -5.82 -12.13
C VAL A 63 -0.58 -4.37 -11.74
N ARG A 64 0.26 -3.43 -12.18
CA ARG A 64 0.10 -2.01 -11.88
C ARG A 64 -1.19 -1.45 -12.44
N ASP A 65 -1.53 -1.80 -13.68
CA ASP A 65 -2.80 -1.40 -14.32
C ASP A 65 -4.00 -1.93 -13.53
N TYR A 66 -3.98 -3.20 -13.15
CA TYR A 66 -5.03 -3.78 -12.32
C TYR A 66 -5.19 -3.05 -10.97
N LEU A 67 -4.10 -2.71 -10.30
CA LEU A 67 -4.15 -1.98 -9.03
C LEU A 67 -4.72 -0.58 -9.20
N VAL A 68 -4.26 0.16 -10.21
CA VAL A 68 -4.75 1.51 -10.53
C VAL A 68 -6.25 1.48 -10.82
N ASP A 69 -6.70 0.55 -11.65
CA ASP A 69 -8.11 0.43 -12.02
C ASP A 69 -8.99 -0.03 -10.85
N SER A 70 -8.52 -1.01 -10.08
CA SER A 70 -9.30 -1.58 -8.98
C SER A 70 -9.45 -0.62 -7.81
N VAL A 71 -8.36 0.03 -7.40
CA VAL A 71 -8.40 1.06 -6.35
C VAL A 71 -9.16 2.28 -6.86
N GLY A 72 -8.84 2.77 -8.06
CA GLY A 72 -9.48 3.94 -8.67
C GLY A 72 -10.99 3.81 -8.75
N ARG A 73 -11.51 2.65 -9.20
CA ARG A 73 -12.95 2.38 -9.27
C ARG A 73 -13.65 2.54 -7.91
N ILE A 74 -13.01 2.10 -6.83
CA ILE A 74 -13.58 2.23 -5.48
C ILE A 74 -13.53 3.69 -5.04
N LEU A 75 -12.39 4.36 -5.22
CA LEU A 75 -12.21 5.77 -4.87
C LEU A 75 -13.20 6.69 -5.59
N ASP A 76 -13.57 6.35 -6.83
CA ASP A 76 -14.50 7.15 -7.64
C ASP A 76 -15.97 6.80 -7.37
N SER A 77 -16.25 5.69 -6.69
CA SER A 77 -17.63 5.22 -6.43
C SER A 77 -18.30 5.89 -5.23
N VAL A 78 -17.52 6.44 -4.30
CA VAL A 78 -18.02 6.99 -3.02
C VAL A 78 -17.21 8.22 -2.60
N PRO A 79 -17.74 9.12 -1.75
CA PRO A 79 -17.06 10.35 -1.34
C PRO A 79 -15.91 10.11 -0.35
N ILE A 80 -14.86 9.41 -0.80
CA ILE A 80 -13.65 9.15 -0.01
C ILE A 80 -12.81 10.43 0.05
N SER A 81 -12.39 10.78 1.25
CA SER A 81 -11.55 11.96 1.52
C SER A 81 -10.22 11.61 2.18
N TYR A 82 -10.04 10.34 2.56
CA TYR A 82 -8.84 9.82 3.20
C TYR A 82 -8.59 8.37 2.77
N VAL A 83 -7.33 8.05 2.50
CA VAL A 83 -6.88 6.67 2.25
C VAL A 83 -5.71 6.33 3.17
N LYS A 84 -5.81 5.19 3.85
CA LYS A 84 -4.66 4.54 4.49
C LYS A 84 -4.12 3.45 3.56
N TRP A 85 -2.92 3.64 3.03
CA TRP A 85 -2.24 2.69 2.14
C TRP A 85 -1.20 1.90 2.91
N ASP A 86 -1.43 0.61 3.09
CA ASP A 86 -0.65 -0.26 3.96
C ASP A 86 0.17 -1.31 3.18
N ALA A 87 1.20 -1.85 3.83
CA ALA A 87 2.07 -2.89 3.31
C ALA A 87 2.67 -3.71 4.47
N ASN A 88 2.09 -4.88 4.76
CA ASN A 88 2.32 -5.63 5.99
C ASN A 88 3.29 -6.81 5.87
N ARG A 89 4.16 -6.83 4.85
CA ARG A 89 5.25 -7.82 4.78
C ARG A 89 6.47 -7.33 3.99
N THR A 90 7.60 -7.98 4.23
CA THR A 90 8.85 -7.80 3.51
C THR A 90 9.05 -8.88 2.44
N PHE A 91 9.97 -8.59 1.51
CA PHE A 91 10.42 -9.55 0.51
C PHE A 91 11.07 -10.76 1.18
N SER A 92 10.82 -11.95 0.62
CA SER A 92 11.44 -13.20 1.05
C SER A 92 11.92 -13.98 -0.16
N ASP A 93 11.06 -14.14 -1.15
CA ASP A 93 11.40 -14.56 -2.51
C ASP A 93 11.84 -13.35 -3.35
N GLN A 94 12.98 -13.45 -4.03
CA GLN A 94 13.56 -12.38 -4.85
C GLN A 94 13.63 -12.81 -6.32
N PHE A 95 12.48 -12.88 -6.98
CA PHE A 95 12.40 -13.24 -8.39
C PHE A 95 11.23 -12.57 -9.11
N SER A 96 11.51 -12.05 -10.30
CA SER A 96 10.48 -11.72 -11.29
C SER A 96 10.94 -12.25 -12.65
N ALA A 97 10.01 -12.77 -13.44
CA ALA A 97 10.27 -13.24 -14.79
C ALA A 97 10.59 -12.09 -15.78
N LEU A 98 10.25 -10.84 -15.43
CA LEU A 98 10.42 -9.68 -16.31
C LEU A 98 11.70 -8.86 -16.05
N THR A 99 12.49 -9.24 -15.05
CA THR A 99 13.65 -8.45 -14.62
C THR A 99 14.91 -9.31 -14.56
N PRO A 100 16.06 -8.78 -15.00
CA PRO A 100 17.35 -9.37 -14.67
C PRO A 100 17.52 -9.55 -13.15
N ALA A 101 18.32 -10.55 -12.77
CA ALA A 101 18.65 -10.77 -11.36
C ALA A 101 19.29 -9.51 -10.75
N GLY A 102 18.79 -9.09 -9.59
CA GLY A 102 19.26 -7.89 -8.89
C GLY A 102 18.47 -6.61 -9.18
N GLU A 103 17.63 -6.57 -10.22
CA GLU A 103 16.85 -5.34 -10.54
C GLU A 103 15.47 -5.29 -9.86
N LEU A 104 14.99 -6.44 -9.33
CA LEU A 104 13.63 -6.58 -8.79
C LEU A 104 13.26 -5.48 -7.79
N HIS A 105 14.06 -5.29 -6.74
CA HIS A 105 13.73 -4.34 -5.68
C HIS A 105 13.61 -2.90 -6.20
N HIS A 106 14.53 -2.49 -7.07
CA HIS A 106 14.50 -1.14 -7.63
C HIS A 106 13.30 -0.96 -8.56
N ARG A 107 13.06 -1.91 -9.48
CA ARG A 107 11.93 -1.86 -10.41
C ARG A 107 10.58 -1.95 -9.69
N TYR A 108 10.51 -2.70 -8.59
CA TYR A 108 9.32 -2.75 -7.75
C TYR A 108 9.00 -1.36 -7.17
N ILE A 109 9.99 -0.65 -6.62
CA ILE A 109 9.80 0.69 -6.06
C ILE A 109 9.40 1.69 -7.15
N LEU A 110 10.00 1.61 -8.35
CA LEU A 110 9.55 2.42 -9.49
C LEU A 110 8.09 2.12 -9.87
N GLY A 111 7.69 0.85 -9.85
CA GLY A 111 6.32 0.43 -10.08
C GLY A 111 5.34 0.94 -9.02
N LEU A 112 5.72 0.89 -7.74
CA LEU A 112 4.95 1.46 -6.64
C LEU A 112 4.74 2.98 -6.83
N TYR A 113 5.81 3.72 -7.11
CA TYR A 113 5.73 5.17 -7.33
C TYR A 113 4.85 5.52 -8.54
N GLU A 114 4.91 4.72 -9.62
CA GLU A 114 4.00 4.88 -10.75
C GLU A 114 2.53 4.67 -10.34
N VAL A 115 2.24 3.59 -9.60
CA VAL A 115 0.87 3.30 -9.12
C VAL A 115 0.36 4.42 -8.23
N LEU A 116 1.14 4.86 -7.24
CA LEU A 116 0.76 5.96 -6.35
C LEU A 116 0.49 7.25 -7.15
N GLY A 117 1.35 7.59 -8.11
CA GLY A 117 1.16 8.75 -8.98
C GLY A 117 -0.11 8.65 -9.83
N ARG A 118 -0.42 7.47 -10.40
CA ARG A 118 -1.61 7.25 -11.23
C ARG A 118 -2.90 7.22 -10.42
N VAL A 119 -2.87 6.70 -9.19
CA VAL A 119 -4.05 6.65 -8.31
C VAL A 119 -4.34 8.02 -7.71
N PHE A 120 -3.35 8.71 -7.14
CA PHE A 120 -3.58 9.92 -6.35
C PHE A 120 -3.37 11.21 -7.13
N GLY A 121 -2.60 11.21 -8.22
CA GLY A 121 -2.42 12.38 -9.09
C GLY A 121 -3.74 12.97 -9.60
N PRO A 122 -4.69 12.17 -10.10
CA PRO A 122 -6.03 12.63 -10.48
C PRO A 122 -6.96 12.95 -9.30
N ARG A 123 -6.58 12.58 -8.06
CA ARG A 123 -7.42 12.66 -6.86
C ARG A 123 -6.76 13.48 -5.73
N PRO A 124 -6.32 14.73 -6.00
CA PRO A 124 -5.58 15.54 -5.02
C PRO A 124 -6.41 15.96 -3.79
N HIS A 125 -7.73 15.74 -3.83
CA HIS A 125 -8.63 16.00 -2.72
C HIS A 125 -8.62 14.88 -1.66
N ILE A 126 -8.02 13.72 -1.96
CA ILE A 126 -7.89 12.59 -1.03
C ILE A 126 -6.60 12.76 -0.24
N LEU A 127 -6.71 12.79 1.09
CA LEU A 127 -5.56 12.72 1.97
C LEU A 127 -5.01 11.29 2.01
N LEU A 128 -3.80 11.09 1.49
CA LEU A 128 -3.10 9.81 1.56
C LEU A 128 -2.24 9.72 2.82
N GLU A 129 -2.46 8.69 3.63
CA GLU A 129 -1.58 8.26 4.71
C GLU A 129 -0.92 6.94 4.31
N SER A 130 0.41 6.90 4.26
CA SER A 130 1.12 5.64 4.02
C SER A 130 1.37 4.89 5.33
N CYS A 131 1.48 3.58 5.23
CA CYS A 131 1.66 2.66 6.34
C CYS A 131 2.43 1.42 5.83
N SER A 132 3.23 0.85 6.72
CA SER A 132 3.86 -0.45 6.50
C SER A 132 4.07 -1.08 7.88
N SER A 133 3.05 -1.79 8.37
CA SER A 133 2.98 -2.28 9.75
C SER A 133 3.38 -1.20 10.78
N GLY A 134 2.84 0.01 10.62
CA GLY A 134 3.43 1.20 11.20
C GLY A 134 4.44 1.85 10.26
N GLY A 135 5.63 2.15 10.79
CA GLY A 135 6.64 2.98 10.12
C GLY A 135 7.75 2.22 9.40
N LEU A 136 7.55 0.96 8.96
CA LEU A 136 8.62 0.20 8.27
C LEU A 136 8.99 0.77 6.89
N ARG A 137 8.18 1.70 6.37
CA ARG A 137 8.42 2.47 5.15
C ARG A 137 8.15 3.97 5.40
N PHE A 138 8.76 4.49 6.47
CA PHE A 138 8.71 5.91 6.85
C PHE A 138 9.94 6.64 6.28
N ASP A 139 9.82 7.15 5.06
CA ASP A 139 10.92 7.80 4.34
C ASP A 139 10.46 8.96 3.45
N LEU A 140 11.43 9.79 3.03
CA LEU A 140 11.18 10.97 2.19
C LEU A 140 10.61 10.62 0.80
N GLY A 141 10.85 9.41 0.30
CA GLY A 141 10.31 8.96 -0.98
C GLY A 141 8.79 8.78 -0.91
N MET A 142 8.30 8.15 0.16
CA MET A 142 6.87 8.04 0.42
C MET A 142 6.22 9.39 0.72
N LEU A 143 6.91 10.31 1.42
CA LEU A 143 6.41 11.65 1.70
C LEU A 143 6.18 12.52 0.44
N CYS A 144 6.77 12.17 -0.70
CA CYS A 144 6.44 12.80 -1.99
C CYS A 144 4.99 12.50 -2.44
N PHE A 145 4.34 11.47 -1.89
CA PHE A 145 2.99 11.03 -2.26
C PHE A 145 2.00 11.18 -1.09
N SER A 146 2.42 10.81 0.12
CA SER A 146 1.59 10.82 1.32
C SER A 146 2.09 11.89 2.29
N PRO A 147 1.34 12.98 2.55
CA PRO A 147 1.81 14.02 3.46
C PRO A 147 1.87 13.59 4.93
N GLN A 148 1.32 12.43 5.29
CA GLN A 148 1.42 11.83 6.62
C GLN A 148 1.67 10.32 6.53
N ILE A 149 2.29 9.74 7.56
CA ILE A 149 2.62 8.31 7.65
C ILE A 149 2.23 7.77 9.03
N TRP A 150 1.65 6.58 9.08
CA TRP A 150 1.37 5.90 10.35
C TRP A 150 2.68 5.49 11.03
N ALA A 151 3.09 6.22 12.07
CA ALA A 151 4.44 6.10 12.65
C ALA A 151 4.78 4.72 13.23
N SER A 152 3.83 4.05 13.88
CA SER A 152 4.05 2.75 14.53
C SER A 152 2.73 2.10 14.93
N ASP A 153 2.65 0.78 14.83
CA ASP A 153 1.53 0.02 15.40
C ASP A 153 1.55 -0.01 16.93
N CYS A 154 2.70 0.30 17.55
CA CYS A 154 2.73 0.60 18.98
C CYS A 154 2.04 1.95 19.22
N THR A 155 0.93 1.92 19.96
CA THR A 155 0.18 3.10 20.40
C THR A 155 0.29 3.33 21.91
N ASP A 156 1.23 2.66 22.59
CA ASP A 156 1.51 2.94 23.99
C ASP A 156 2.10 4.36 24.13
N PRO A 157 1.56 5.20 25.02
CA PRO A 157 1.99 6.59 25.12
C PRO A 157 3.43 6.75 25.61
N VAL A 158 3.99 5.79 26.36
CA VAL A 158 5.37 5.86 26.86
C VAL A 158 6.35 5.44 25.77
N GLU A 159 6.10 4.32 25.09
CA GLU A 159 6.92 3.87 23.96
C GLU A 159 6.89 4.88 22.79
N ARG A 160 5.75 5.55 22.59
CA ARG A 160 5.60 6.60 21.58
C ARG A 160 6.53 7.80 21.80
N LEU A 161 6.96 8.08 23.03
CA LEU A 161 7.91 9.18 23.30
C LEU A 161 9.23 8.96 22.55
N GLU A 162 9.78 7.75 22.61
CA GLU A 162 11.05 7.41 21.95
C GLU A 162 10.87 7.33 20.43
N ILE A 163 9.80 6.68 19.97
CA ILE A 163 9.49 6.55 18.53
C ILE A 163 9.34 7.94 17.88
N GLN A 164 8.52 8.81 18.47
CA GLN A 164 8.26 10.15 17.90
C GLN A 164 9.48 11.06 18.02
N LEU A 165 10.26 10.96 19.11
CA LEU A 165 11.52 11.67 19.22
C LEU A 165 12.45 11.30 18.07
N GLY A 166 12.64 10.00 17.81
CA GLY A 166 13.47 9.48 16.71
C GLY A 166 13.02 9.99 15.34
N LEU A 167 11.72 9.92 15.04
CA LEU A 167 11.17 10.39 13.76
C LEU A 167 11.31 11.92 13.60
N SER A 168 11.11 12.68 14.68
CA SER A 168 11.16 14.15 14.64
C SER A 168 12.54 14.74 14.30
N TYR A 169 13.62 13.94 14.30
CA TYR A 169 14.94 14.39 13.89
C TYR A 169 15.02 14.80 12.41
N LEU A 170 14.27 14.12 11.54
CA LEU A 170 14.36 14.31 10.09
C LEU A 170 13.01 14.56 9.42
N TYR A 171 11.91 14.28 10.12
CA TYR A 171 10.55 14.43 9.59
C TYR A 171 9.77 15.49 10.35
N PRO A 172 8.98 16.34 9.66
CA PRO A 172 8.10 17.28 10.32
C PRO A 172 7.03 16.52 11.13
N GLN A 173 6.52 17.17 12.18
CA GLN A 173 5.49 16.60 13.04
C GLN A 173 4.10 16.47 12.40
N SER A 174 3.87 17.18 11.28
CA SER A 174 2.62 17.20 10.52
C SER A 174 2.43 15.94 9.70
#